data_AF-A0A3D5ARX8-F1
#
_entry.id   AF-A0A3D5ARX8-F1
#
_cell.length_a   1.000
_cell.length_b   1.000
_cell.length_c   1.000
_cell.angle_alpha   90.00
_cell.angle_beta   90.00
_cell.angle_gamma   90.00
#
_symmetry.space_group_name_H-M   'P 1'
#
loop_
_entity.id
_entity.type
_entity.pdbx_description
1 polymer ?
#
loop_
_entity_poly.entity_id
_entity_poly.type
_entity_poly.pdbx_seq_one_letter_code
_entity_poly.pdbx_strand_id
1 'polypeptide(L)'
;MSLPVTPPVEPMLAKAVDGLPEAPGMSYEPKWDGFRCIIFRDGNDVELGSRTEKTMTRYFPEVVEQVKAQFPPRCVVDCELIVIRRDANAIPRIDFEMLQQRIHPAASRVNLLAEQTPADFIAFDLLALADESFMDTEYVARRTRLVQALRGAGPPVQVTPTTADLATEIGRA
;
A
#
# COMPACT_ATOMS: atom_id res chain seq x y z
N MET A 1 10.23 -2.42 -17.77
CA MET A 1 10.10 -1.18 -16.97
C MET A 1 11.44 -0.46 -16.91
N SER A 2 11.43 0.86 -17.06
CA SER A 2 12.57 1.75 -16.89
C SER A 2 12.20 2.83 -15.88
N LEU A 3 12.24 2.46 -14.59
CA LEU A 3 11.93 3.34 -13.47
C LEU A 3 13.22 3.77 -12.74
N PRO A 4 13.24 4.94 -12.08
CA PRO A 4 14.37 5.36 -11.24
C PRO A 4 14.65 4.42 -10.07
N VAL A 5 13.63 3.65 -9.67
CA VAL A 5 13.70 2.60 -8.65
C VAL A 5 13.13 1.33 -9.28
N THR A 6 13.96 0.29 -9.40
CA THR A 6 13.61 -0.97 -10.06
C THR A 6 13.57 -2.12 -9.05
N PRO A 7 12.71 -3.13 -9.23
CA PRO A 7 12.74 -4.33 -8.40
C PRO A 7 14.05 -5.12 -8.62
N PRO A 8 14.52 -5.88 -7.62
CA PRO A 8 13.99 -5.94 -6.26
C PRO A 8 14.34 -4.69 -5.44
N VAL A 9 13.43 -4.28 -4.55
CA VAL A 9 13.67 -3.24 -3.53
C VAL A 9 13.47 -3.88 -2.17
N GLU A 10 14.50 -3.86 -1.34
CA GLU A 10 14.40 -4.26 0.06
C GLU A 10 13.57 -3.22 0.83
N PRO A 11 12.41 -3.60 1.40
CA PRO A 11 11.57 -2.64 2.10
C PRO A 11 12.20 -2.19 3.42
N MET A 12 12.05 -0.90 3.75
CA MET A 12 12.43 -0.39 5.07
C MET A 12 11.65 -1.11 6.18
N LEU A 13 12.34 -1.68 7.17
CA LEU A 13 11.72 -2.45 8.25
C LEU A 13 11.50 -1.62 9.52
N ALA A 14 10.44 -1.94 10.25
CA ALA A 14 10.17 -1.37 11.57
C ALA A 14 10.87 -2.16 12.68
N LYS A 15 11.36 -1.44 13.70
CA LYS A 15 11.86 -2.03 14.95
C LYS A 15 10.73 -2.13 15.97
N ALA A 16 10.57 -3.28 16.61
CA ALA A 16 9.63 -3.45 17.71
C ALA A 16 10.08 -2.61 18.92
N VAL A 17 9.13 -1.91 19.53
CA VAL A 17 9.30 -1.04 20.70
C VAL A 17 8.10 -1.21 21.64
N ASP A 18 8.32 -1.02 22.95
CA ASP A 18 7.27 -1.22 23.97
C ASP A 18 6.25 -0.08 24.04
N GLY A 19 6.57 1.07 23.44
CA GLY A 19 5.71 2.24 23.35
C GLY A 19 6.03 3.06 22.11
N LEU A 20 5.07 3.87 21.69
CA LEU A 20 5.28 4.76 20.55
C LEU A 20 6.40 5.77 20.88
N PRO A 21 7.41 5.91 20.01
CA PRO A 21 8.53 6.79 20.29
C PRO A 21 8.08 8.26 20.27
N GLU A 22 8.57 9.03 21.24
CA GLU A 22 8.35 10.47 21.34
C GLU A 22 9.65 11.19 20.99
N ALA A 23 9.69 11.86 19.84
CA ALA A 23 10.82 12.68 19.43
C ALA A 23 10.38 13.81 18.48
N PRO A 24 11.16 14.90 18.36
CA PRO A 24 10.89 15.93 17.38
C PRO A 24 10.83 15.36 15.95
N GLY A 25 9.82 15.77 15.19
CA GLY A 25 9.64 15.34 13.79
C GLY A 25 8.99 13.97 13.61
N MET A 26 8.46 13.35 14.68
CA MET A 26 7.69 12.10 14.57
C MET A 26 6.39 12.30 13.81
N SER A 27 6.05 11.30 13.01
CA SER A 27 4.75 11.12 12.37
C SER A 27 4.28 9.71 12.69
N TYR A 28 3.02 9.58 13.06
CA TYR A 28 2.38 8.33 13.43
C TYR A 28 1.35 7.95 12.37
N GLU A 29 1.28 6.66 12.08
CA GLU A 29 0.31 6.08 11.16
C GLU A 29 -0.23 4.78 11.77
N PRO A 30 -1.51 4.45 11.55
CA PRO A 30 -2.03 3.16 11.94
C PRO A 30 -1.23 2.03 11.28
N LYS A 31 -0.87 1.03 12.08
CA LYS A 31 -0.31 -0.20 11.52
C LYS A 31 -1.43 -1.03 10.90
N TRP A 32 -1.46 -1.10 9.58
CA TRP A 32 -2.40 -1.93 8.84
C TRP A 32 -2.00 -3.41 8.89
N ASP A 33 -2.99 -4.31 8.99
CA ASP A 33 -2.80 -5.76 8.98
C ASP A 33 -3.18 -6.32 7.61
N GLY A 34 -2.20 -6.46 6.73
CA GLY A 34 -2.40 -6.95 5.37
C GLY A 34 -1.15 -7.57 4.78
N PHE A 35 -0.99 -7.40 3.46
CA PHE A 35 0.23 -7.73 2.75
C PHE A 35 0.91 -6.46 2.28
N ARG A 36 2.09 -6.17 2.86
CA ARG A 36 2.97 -5.13 2.32
C ARG A 36 3.34 -5.42 0.87
N CYS A 37 3.16 -4.40 0.04
CA CYS A 37 3.36 -4.46 -1.39
C CYS A 37 4.02 -3.19 -1.92
N ILE A 38 5.13 -3.35 -2.63
CA ILE A 38 5.73 -2.28 -3.43
C ILE A 38 5.19 -2.41 -4.85
N ILE A 39 4.48 -1.38 -5.31
CA ILE A 39 3.90 -1.29 -6.64
C ILE A 39 4.90 -0.58 -7.55
N PHE A 40 5.30 -1.24 -8.63
CA PHE A 40 6.08 -0.64 -9.72
C PHE A 40 5.16 -0.48 -10.91
N ARG A 41 4.95 0.77 -11.36
CA ARG A 41 4.17 1.06 -12.55
C ARG A 41 4.98 1.85 -13.55
N ASP A 42 5.02 1.37 -14.79
CA ASP A 42 5.61 2.05 -15.95
C ASP A 42 4.66 1.94 -17.17
N GLY A 43 3.87 2.99 -17.39
CA GLY A 43 2.76 3.00 -18.34
C GLY A 43 1.68 1.98 -17.96
N ASN A 44 1.56 0.95 -18.79
CA ASN A 44 0.63 -0.16 -18.61
C ASN A 44 1.30 -1.39 -17.97
N ASP A 45 2.62 -1.39 -17.80
CA ASP A 45 3.31 -2.44 -17.09
C ASP A 45 3.18 -2.18 -15.59
N VAL A 46 2.64 -3.16 -14.85
CA VAL A 46 2.47 -3.09 -13.40
C VAL A 46 3.00 -4.37 -12.77
N GLU A 47 3.82 -4.20 -11.74
CA GLU A 47 4.38 -5.29 -10.94
C GLU A 47 4.15 -5.02 -9.46
N LEU A 48 3.75 -6.06 -8.74
CA LEU A 48 3.52 -6.05 -7.30
C LEU A 48 4.63 -6.87 -6.63
N GLY A 49 5.54 -6.21 -5.93
CA GLY A 49 6.58 -6.85 -5.14
C GLY A 49 6.12 -7.08 -3.70
N SER A 50 6.29 -8.30 -3.18
CA SER A 50 6.07 -8.59 -1.75
C SER A 50 7.21 -8.07 -0.87
N ARG A 51 7.00 -8.09 0.45
CA ARG A 51 8.08 -7.90 1.44
C ARG A 51 9.31 -8.80 1.25
N THR A 52 9.13 -9.99 0.68
CA THR A 52 10.21 -10.97 0.44
C THR A 52 10.66 -11.00 -1.02
N GLU A 53 10.44 -9.92 -1.77
CA GLU A 53 10.84 -9.72 -3.17
C GLU A 53 10.21 -10.71 -4.17
N LYS A 54 9.29 -11.57 -3.73
CA LYS A 54 8.49 -12.41 -4.61
C LYS A 54 7.39 -11.58 -5.26
N THR A 55 7.18 -11.77 -6.56
CA THR A 55 6.07 -11.15 -7.27
C THR A 55 4.72 -11.67 -6.77
N MET A 56 3.79 -10.75 -6.53
CA MET A 56 2.40 -11.00 -6.15
C MET A 56 1.42 -10.72 -7.28
N THR A 57 1.90 -10.17 -8.41
CA THR A 57 1.07 -9.59 -9.50
C THR A 57 -0.06 -10.51 -9.93
N ARG A 58 0.23 -11.79 -10.16
CA ARG A 58 -0.79 -12.73 -10.67
C ARG A 58 -1.93 -13.03 -9.70
N TYR A 59 -1.77 -12.77 -8.40
CA TYR A 59 -2.80 -13.06 -7.39
C TYR A 59 -3.82 -11.92 -7.23
N PHE A 60 -3.48 -10.74 -7.73
CA PHE A 60 -4.29 -9.53 -7.59
C PHE A 60 -4.48 -8.85 -8.94
N PRO A 61 -5.14 -9.52 -9.91
CA PRO A 61 -5.39 -8.93 -11.23
C PRO A 61 -6.24 -7.65 -11.15
N GLU A 62 -7.19 -7.58 -10.23
CA GLU A 62 -8.02 -6.40 -10.02
C GLU A 62 -7.19 -5.22 -9.51
N VAL A 63 -6.19 -5.50 -8.67
CA VAL A 63 -5.27 -4.48 -8.16
C VAL A 63 -4.46 -3.87 -9.30
N VAL A 64 -3.96 -4.69 -10.22
CA VAL A 64 -3.22 -4.22 -11.39
C VAL A 64 -4.07 -3.23 -12.21
N GLU A 65 -5.35 -3.54 -12.42
CA GLU A 65 -6.26 -2.66 -13.15
C GLU A 65 -6.57 -1.37 -12.38
N GLN A 66 -6.77 -1.43 -11.06
CA GLN A 66 -6.95 -0.23 -10.23
C GLN A 66 -5.72 0.68 -10.25
N VAL A 67 -4.53 0.09 -10.17
CA VAL A 67 -3.27 0.82 -10.27
C VAL A 67 -3.18 1.52 -11.62
N LYS A 68 -3.47 0.84 -12.74
CA LYS A 68 -3.48 1.46 -14.08
C LYS A 68 -4.48 2.61 -14.19
N ALA A 69 -5.66 2.48 -13.58
CA ALA A 69 -6.72 3.46 -13.66
C ALA A 69 -6.45 4.72 -12.82
N GLN A 70 -5.86 4.56 -11.63
CA GLN A 70 -5.86 5.62 -10.62
C GLN A 70 -4.48 6.19 -10.26
N PHE A 71 -3.39 5.44 -10.50
CA PHE A 71 -2.05 5.91 -10.14
C PHE A 71 -1.47 6.81 -11.24
N PRO A 72 -0.39 7.56 -10.95
CA PRO A 72 0.45 8.14 -12.00
C PRO A 72 0.96 7.06 -12.96
N PRO A 73 1.16 7.37 -14.25
CA PRO A 73 1.61 6.39 -15.23
C PRO A 73 3.01 5.86 -14.96
N ARG A 74 3.84 6.57 -14.20
CA ARG A 74 5.20 6.13 -13.83
C ARG A 74 5.43 6.43 -12.36
N CYS A 75 5.43 5.41 -11.51
CA CYS A 75 5.61 5.57 -10.07
C CYS A 75 6.05 4.27 -9.38
N VAL A 76 6.66 4.43 -8.20
CA VAL A 76 6.90 3.34 -7.26
C VAL A 76 6.32 3.72 -5.90
N VAL A 77 5.33 2.95 -5.43
CA VAL A 77 4.56 3.23 -4.20
C VAL A 77 4.66 2.05 -3.25
N ASP A 78 4.94 2.31 -1.97
CA ASP A 78 4.88 1.31 -0.90
C ASP A 78 3.53 1.41 -0.20
N CYS A 79 2.84 0.28 -0.08
CA CYS A 79 1.48 0.21 0.40
C CYS A 79 1.18 -1.11 1.13
N GLU A 80 0.05 -1.13 1.82
CA GLU A 80 -0.54 -2.35 2.36
C GLU A 80 -1.75 -2.75 1.51
N LEU A 81 -1.77 -3.99 1.04
CA LEU A 81 -2.97 -4.61 0.48
C LEU A 81 -3.80 -5.18 1.63
N ILE A 82 -5.09 -4.85 1.67
CA ILE A 82 -6.03 -5.33 2.69
C ILE A 82 -7.31 -5.86 2.03
N VAL A 83 -8.08 -6.68 2.72
CA VAL A 83 -9.46 -7.00 2.33
C VAL A 83 -10.39 -6.43 3.37
N ILE A 84 -11.42 -5.69 2.95
CA ILE A 84 -12.44 -5.15 3.84
C ILE A 84 -13.70 -6.03 3.77
N ARG A 85 -14.05 -6.66 4.89
CA ARG A 85 -15.33 -7.35 5.03
C ARG A 85 -16.45 -6.35 5.27
N ARG A 86 -17.50 -6.45 4.47
CA ARG A 86 -18.70 -5.59 4.54
C ARG A 86 -19.93 -6.46 4.82
N ASP A 87 -20.03 -6.96 6.05
CA ASP A 87 -21.21 -7.72 6.47
C ASP A 87 -22.42 -6.78 6.59
N ALA A 88 -23.60 -7.28 6.23
CA ALA A 88 -24.83 -6.51 6.37
C ALA A 88 -25.04 -6.10 7.84
N ASN A 89 -25.26 -4.80 8.07
CA ASN A 89 -25.49 -4.19 9.39
C ASN A 89 -24.29 -4.23 10.36
N ALA A 90 -23.06 -4.42 9.86
CA ALA A 90 -21.85 -4.27 10.66
C ALA A 90 -20.94 -3.17 10.12
N ILE A 91 -20.09 -2.64 11.00
CA ILE A 91 -19.02 -1.72 10.60
C ILE A 91 -18.03 -2.50 9.73
N PRO A 92 -17.61 -1.96 8.56
CA PRO A 92 -16.58 -2.59 7.75
C PRO A 92 -15.31 -2.82 8.55
N ARG A 93 -14.71 -4.01 8.41
CA ARG A 93 -13.48 -4.38 9.11
C ARG A 93 -12.47 -5.00 8.17
N ILE A 94 -11.19 -4.79 8.47
CA ILE A 94 -10.11 -5.48 7.78
C ILE A 94 -10.18 -6.97 8.15
N ASP A 95 -10.07 -7.82 7.14
CA ASP A 95 -10.11 -9.27 7.29
C ASP A 95 -8.87 -9.89 6.66
N PHE A 96 -7.87 -10.11 7.51
CA PHE A 96 -6.60 -10.69 7.10
C PHE A 96 -6.73 -12.15 6.67
N GLU A 97 -7.67 -12.92 7.24
CA GLU A 97 -7.90 -14.31 6.86
C GLU A 97 -8.42 -14.42 5.41
N MET A 98 -9.34 -13.54 5.01
CA MET A 98 -9.81 -13.47 3.63
C MET A 98 -8.69 -13.03 2.67
N LEU A 99 -7.85 -12.08 3.08
CA LEU A 99 -6.69 -11.68 2.27
C LEU A 99 -5.73 -12.86 2.05
N GLN A 100 -5.47 -13.69 3.07
CA GLN A 100 -4.60 -14.86 2.92
C GLN A 100 -5.11 -15.85 1.87
N GLN A 101 -6.44 -16.02 1.74
CA GLN A 101 -7.04 -16.90 0.74
C GLN A 101 -6.76 -16.47 -0.70
N ARG A 102 -6.35 -15.22 -0.94
CA ARG A 102 -6.00 -14.70 -2.28
C ARG A 102 -4.76 -15.34 -2.86
N ILE A 103 -3.85 -15.84 -2.02
CA ILE A 103 -2.63 -16.52 -2.46
C ILE A 103 -2.96 -17.98 -2.80
N HIS A 104 -3.53 -18.19 -3.98
CA HIS A 104 -4.02 -19.49 -4.41
C HIS A 104 -3.31 -20.00 -5.68
N PRO A 105 -2.99 -21.30 -5.80
CA PRO A 105 -2.34 -21.85 -6.99
C PRO A 105 -3.20 -21.78 -8.27
N ALA A 106 -4.51 -22.04 -8.14
CA ALA A 106 -5.43 -22.06 -9.28
C ALA A 106 -5.88 -20.65 -9.70
N ALA A 107 -5.61 -20.29 -10.95
CA ALA A 107 -5.98 -18.99 -11.53
C ALA A 107 -7.50 -18.74 -11.52
N SER A 108 -8.33 -19.77 -11.71
CA SER A 108 -9.79 -19.64 -11.64
C SER A 108 -10.26 -19.19 -10.25
N ARG A 109 -9.62 -19.70 -9.18
CA ARG A 109 -9.94 -19.29 -7.80
C ARG A 109 -9.44 -17.87 -7.52
N VAL A 110 -8.27 -17.50 -8.04
CA VAL A 110 -7.76 -16.12 -7.95
C VAL A 110 -8.74 -15.14 -8.58
N ASN A 111 -9.17 -15.39 -9.82
CA ASN A 111 -10.10 -14.51 -10.53
C ASN A 111 -11.44 -14.41 -9.80
N LEU A 112 -11.98 -15.53 -9.31
CA LEU A 112 -13.20 -15.53 -8.52
C LEU A 112 -13.08 -14.67 -7.25
N LEU A 113 -11.98 -14.80 -6.50
CA LEU A 113 -11.77 -14.05 -5.27
C LEU A 113 -11.44 -12.57 -5.52
N ALA A 114 -10.84 -12.24 -6.66
CA ALA A 114 -10.63 -10.86 -7.10
C ALA A 114 -11.97 -10.14 -7.31
N GLU A 115 -13.01 -10.85 -7.75
CA GLU A 115 -14.36 -10.30 -7.90
C GLU A 115 -15.14 -10.29 -6.58
N GLN A 116 -15.05 -11.36 -5.79
CA GLN A 116 -15.86 -11.53 -4.57
C GLN A 116 -15.33 -10.75 -3.36
N THR A 117 -14.02 -10.70 -3.22
CA THR A 117 -13.30 -10.10 -2.10
C THR A 117 -12.08 -9.34 -2.63
N PRO A 118 -12.29 -8.25 -3.42
CA PRO A 118 -11.20 -7.46 -3.97
C PRO A 118 -10.31 -6.90 -2.86
N ALA A 119 -9.03 -6.72 -3.16
CA ALA A 119 -8.12 -6.06 -2.23
C ALA A 119 -8.22 -4.53 -2.38
N ASP A 120 -8.23 -3.85 -1.23
CA ASP A 120 -8.07 -2.40 -1.13
C ASP A 120 -6.60 -2.06 -0.85
N PHE A 121 -6.22 -0.81 -1.11
CA PHE A 121 -4.84 -0.33 -0.99
C PHE A 121 -4.74 0.79 0.02
N ILE A 122 -3.76 0.69 0.90
CA ILE A 122 -3.41 1.77 1.80
C ILE A 122 -1.96 2.16 1.55
N ALA A 123 -1.76 3.22 0.77
CA ALA A 123 -0.44 3.76 0.44
C ALA A 123 0.12 4.57 1.61
N PHE A 124 1.39 4.32 1.94
CA PHE A 124 2.07 4.99 3.05
C PHE A 124 3.43 5.61 2.66
N ASP A 125 4.06 5.16 1.56
CA ASP A 125 5.30 5.81 1.08
C ASP A 125 5.36 5.91 -0.46
N LEU A 126 6.18 6.85 -0.94
CA LEU A 126 6.47 7.06 -2.37
C LEU A 126 7.98 6.96 -2.58
N LEU A 127 8.40 6.00 -3.41
CA LEU A 127 9.81 5.72 -3.68
C LEU A 127 10.29 6.32 -5.01
N ALA A 128 9.40 6.49 -5.99
CA ALA A 128 9.68 7.16 -7.25
C ALA A 128 8.41 7.75 -7.89
N LEU A 129 8.57 8.86 -8.62
CA LEU A 129 7.51 9.46 -9.44
C LEU A 129 8.10 10.02 -10.73
N ALA A 130 7.54 9.62 -11.87
CA ALA A 130 8.11 9.90 -13.18
C ALA A 130 9.60 9.49 -13.24
N ASP A 131 10.50 10.45 -13.39
CA ASP A 131 11.94 10.25 -13.48
C ASP A 131 12.69 10.59 -12.18
N GLU A 132 11.97 10.96 -11.12
CA GLU A 132 12.53 11.33 -9.81
C GLU A 132 12.53 10.11 -8.86
N SER A 133 13.68 9.87 -8.21
CA SER A 133 13.82 8.91 -7.11
C SER A 133 13.71 9.64 -5.77
N PHE A 134 13.00 9.03 -4.82
CA PHE A 134 12.80 9.54 -3.47
C PHE A 134 13.53 8.73 -2.40
N MET A 135 14.35 7.74 -2.78
CA MET A 135 15.02 6.83 -1.84
C MET A 135 15.91 7.55 -0.82
N ASP A 136 16.56 8.65 -1.22
CA ASP A 136 17.44 9.48 -0.36
C ASP A 136 16.74 10.74 0.16
N THR A 137 15.41 10.80 0.06
CA THR A 137 14.61 11.97 0.47
C THR A 137 14.00 11.77 1.86
N GLU A 138 13.90 12.83 2.66
CA GLU A 138 13.23 12.79 3.97
C GLU A 138 11.75 12.41 3.87
N TYR A 139 11.26 11.65 4.85
CA TYR A 139 9.89 11.10 4.85
C TYR A 139 8.82 12.18 4.66
N VAL A 140 8.93 13.36 5.28
CA VAL A 140 7.94 14.45 5.15
C VAL A 140 7.76 14.89 3.69
N ALA A 141 8.86 14.98 2.94
CA ALA A 141 8.81 15.33 1.53
C ALA A 141 8.22 14.19 0.68
N ARG A 142 8.61 12.92 0.94
CA ARG A 142 8.02 11.75 0.26
C ARG A 142 6.51 11.66 0.49
N ARG A 143 6.09 11.85 1.74
CA ARG A 143 4.69 11.86 2.19
C ARG A 143 3.88 12.95 1.48
N THR A 144 4.41 14.17 1.42
CA THR A 144 3.77 15.29 0.72
C THR A 144 3.56 14.96 -0.75
N ARG A 145 4.59 14.38 -1.40
CA ARG A 145 4.52 13.96 -2.80
C ARG A 145 3.54 12.82 -3.01
N LEU A 146 3.47 11.85 -2.11
CA LEU A 146 2.52 10.73 -2.16
C LEU A 146 1.06 11.25 -2.18
N VAL A 147 0.71 12.12 -1.23
CA VAL A 147 -0.64 12.70 -1.13
C VAL A 147 -0.99 13.48 -2.39
N GLN A 148 -0.04 14.25 -2.93
CA GLN A 148 -0.24 14.99 -4.18
C GLN A 148 -0.43 14.06 -5.38
N ALA A 149 0.39 13.00 -5.48
CA ALA A 149 0.36 12.04 -6.58
C ALA A 149 -0.96 11.25 -6.63
N LEU A 150 -1.53 10.92 -5.46
CA LEU A 150 -2.76 10.15 -5.33
C LEU A 150 -4.01 10.99 -5.03
N ARG A 151 -3.93 12.34 -5.13
CA ARG A 151 -5.04 13.25 -4.80
C ARG A 151 -6.35 13.00 -5.57
N GLY A 152 -6.24 12.41 -6.77
CA GLY A 152 -7.38 12.12 -7.64
C GLY A 152 -7.87 10.68 -7.52
N ALA A 153 -7.19 9.85 -6.72
CA ALA A 153 -7.60 8.49 -6.46
C ALA A 153 -8.78 8.47 -5.48
N GLY A 154 -9.60 7.43 -5.60
CA GLY A 154 -10.71 7.15 -4.68
C GLY A 154 -10.76 5.66 -4.36
N PRO A 155 -11.76 5.21 -3.58
CA PRO A 155 -11.91 3.79 -3.26
C PRO A 155 -11.80 2.92 -4.53
N PRO A 156 -10.99 1.84 -4.51
CA PRO A 156 -10.39 1.22 -3.32
C PRO A 156 -8.99 1.73 -2.94
N VAL A 157 -8.50 2.81 -3.55
CA VAL A 157 -7.19 3.40 -3.27
C VAL A 157 -7.32 4.45 -2.16
N GLN A 158 -6.54 4.27 -1.09
CA GLN A 158 -6.48 5.19 0.03
C GLN A 158 -5.02 5.53 0.36
N VAL A 159 -4.83 6.72 0.88
CA VAL A 159 -3.55 7.13 1.47
C VAL A 159 -3.74 7.07 2.99
N THR A 160 -2.83 6.38 3.70
CA THR A 160 -2.92 6.23 5.16
C THR A 160 -3.06 7.59 5.85
N PRO A 161 -3.91 7.74 6.88
CA PRO A 161 -3.92 8.95 7.70
C PRO A 161 -2.63 9.03 8.51
N THR A 162 -2.21 10.26 8.81
CA THR A 162 -1.00 10.54 9.58
C THR A 162 -1.29 11.60 10.63
N THR A 163 -0.71 11.46 11.82
CA THR A 163 -0.77 12.48 12.88
C THR A 163 0.63 12.76 13.44
N ALA A 164 0.90 14.01 13.80
CA ALA A 164 2.07 14.36 14.61
C ALA A 164 1.75 14.38 16.11
N ASP A 165 0.48 14.24 16.47
CA ASP A 165 0.00 14.18 17.85
C ASP A 165 -0.11 12.73 18.32
N LEU A 166 0.72 12.37 19.30
CA LEU A 166 0.72 11.06 19.93
C LEU A 166 -0.63 10.74 20.60
N ALA A 167 -1.31 11.72 21.20
CA ALA A 167 -2.57 11.50 21.91
C ALA A 167 -3.68 11.03 20.96
N THR A 168 -3.71 11.59 19.75
CA THR A 168 -4.58 11.15 18.65
C THR A 168 -4.27 9.70 18.25
N GLU A 169 -3.00 9.32 18.10
CA GLU A 169 -2.63 7.96 17.66
C GLU A 169 -3.03 6.88 18.69
N ILE A 170 -2.82 7.15 19.98
CA ILE A 170 -3.19 6.20 21.06
C ILE A 170 -4.70 6.18 21.38
N GLY A 171 -5.52 6.88 20.59
CA GLY A 171 -6.98 6.91 20.75
C GLY A 171 -7.45 7.56 22.06
N ARG A 172 -6.71 8.56 22.56
CA ARG A 172 -7.03 9.29 23.80
C ARG A 172 -7.69 10.68 23.56
N ALA A 173 -8.15 10.94 22.34
CA ALA A 173 -8.85 12.17 21.95
C ALA A 173 -10.37 12.05 22.09
#